data_AF-A0AAW3AF96-F1
#
_entry.id   AF-A0AAW3AF96-F1
#
_cell.length_a   1.000
_cell.length_b   1.000
_cell.length_c   1.000
_cell.angle_alpha   90.00
_cell.angle_beta   90.00
_cell.angle_gamma   90.00
#
_symmetry.space_group_name_H-M   'P 1'
#
loop_
_entity.id
_entity.type
_entity.pdbx_description
1 polymer ?
#
loop_
_entity_poly.entity_id
_entity_poly.type
_entity_poly.pdbx_seq_one_letter_code
_entity_poly.pdbx_strand_id
1 'polypeptide(L)'
;MEEQAARKLQLIAKAFASSSIRYNVTVAPHPTEPDTFKVLFSLPTAEAPESPTFVVLTIAEGAHGEGERSFTGFLEHQKWPLKILIEDNGRLKDFPERCIDIAWEHKQYVSRAPLWQQ
;
A
#
# COMPACT_ATOMS: atom_id res chain seq x y z
N MET A 1 17.26 11.40 -12.26
CA MET A 1 16.82 10.84 -10.95
C MET A 1 15.31 10.97 -10.80
N GLU A 2 14.76 12.18 -10.97
CA GLU A 2 13.30 12.44 -10.88
C GLU A 2 12.44 11.69 -11.92
N GLU A 3 12.90 11.62 -13.18
CA GLU A 3 12.20 10.89 -14.24
C GLU A 3 12.06 9.38 -13.95
N GLN A 4 13.07 8.79 -13.30
CA GLN A 4 13.05 7.37 -12.97
C GLN A 4 12.09 7.07 -11.82
N ALA A 5 12.05 7.94 -10.80
CA ALA A 5 11.06 7.85 -9.73
C ALA A 5 9.63 8.04 -10.24
N ALA A 6 9.40 8.97 -11.17
CA ALA A 6 8.09 9.17 -11.81
C ALA A 6 7.62 7.94 -12.59
N ARG A 7 8.52 7.29 -13.36
CA ARG A 7 8.20 6.04 -14.07
C ARG A 7 7.86 4.91 -13.12
N LYS A 8 8.59 4.77 -12.00
CA LYS A 8 8.29 3.77 -10.96
C LYS A 8 6.92 4.04 -10.32
N LEU A 9 6.64 5.29 -9.97
CA LEU A 9 5.35 5.71 -9.41
C LEU A 9 4.19 5.33 -10.33
N GLN A 10 4.31 5.66 -11.63
CA GLN A 10 3.28 5.32 -12.63
C GLN A 10 3.09 3.82 -12.79
N LEU A 11 4.17 3.04 -12.77
CA LEU A 11 4.10 1.58 -12.81
C LEU A 11 3.33 1.03 -11.61
N ILE A 12 3.69 1.45 -10.39
CA ILE A 12 3.04 1.00 -9.16
C ILE A 12 1.55 1.38 -9.18
N ALA A 13 1.24 2.64 -9.52
CA ALA A 13 -0.13 3.13 -9.62
C ALA A 13 -0.95 2.32 -10.63
N LYS A 14 -0.39 2.03 -11.81
CA LYS A 14 -1.05 1.22 -12.84
C LYS A 14 -1.28 -0.22 -12.37
N ALA A 15 -0.30 -0.82 -11.69
CA ALA A 15 -0.42 -2.19 -11.19
C ALA A 15 -1.58 -2.33 -10.21
N PHE A 16 -1.68 -1.43 -9.23
CA PHE A 16 -2.81 -1.42 -8.30
C PHE A 16 -4.13 -1.07 -8.97
N ALA A 17 -4.16 -0.08 -9.88
CA ALA A 17 -5.38 0.28 -10.60
C ALA A 17 -5.92 -0.84 -11.51
N SER A 18 -5.03 -1.70 -12.01
CA SER A 18 -5.40 -2.86 -12.84
C SER A 18 -5.71 -4.13 -12.03
N SER A 19 -5.52 -4.09 -10.71
CA SER A 19 -5.76 -5.22 -9.83
C SER A 19 -7.19 -5.24 -9.31
N SER A 20 -7.77 -6.44 -9.18
CA SER A 20 -9.13 -6.63 -8.65
C SER A 20 -9.15 -6.66 -7.11
N ILE A 21 -8.58 -5.63 -6.48
CA ILE A 21 -8.60 -5.46 -5.02
C ILE A 21 -9.80 -4.63 -4.58
N ARG A 22 -10.27 -4.84 -3.34
CA ARG A 22 -11.46 -4.16 -2.81
C ARG A 22 -11.21 -2.72 -2.35
N TYR A 23 -9.94 -2.33 -2.25
CA TYR A 23 -9.51 -1.03 -1.73
C TYR A 23 -9.34 0.01 -2.83
N ASN A 24 -9.73 1.25 -2.54
CA ASN A 24 -9.25 2.41 -3.27
C ASN A 24 -7.78 2.64 -2.93
N VAL A 25 -6.93 2.72 -3.96
CA VAL A 25 -5.48 2.86 -3.81
C VAL A 25 -4.99 4.19 -4.33
N THR A 26 -4.20 4.88 -3.51
CA THR A 26 -3.41 6.05 -3.92
C THR A 26 -1.93 5.75 -3.72
N VAL A 27 -1.11 6.09 -4.70
CA VAL A 27 0.35 5.90 -4.64
C VAL A 27 1.02 7.26 -4.67
N ALA A 28 1.98 7.48 -3.77
CA ALA A 28 2.75 8.71 -3.68
C ALA A 28 4.23 8.42 -3.40
N PRO A 29 5.17 9.27 -3.82
CA PRO A 29 6.56 9.17 -3.36
C PRO A 29 6.66 9.42 -1.85
N HIS A 30 7.63 8.79 -1.20
CA HIS A 30 7.94 9.08 0.20
C HIS A 30 8.53 10.50 0.32
N PRO A 31 8.09 11.33 1.29
CA PRO A 31 8.51 12.73 1.36
C PRO A 31 9.99 12.93 1.69
N THR A 32 10.61 11.94 2.34
CA THR A 32 11.99 12.05 2.87
C THR A 32 12.91 10.91 2.45
N GLU A 33 12.38 9.87 1.80
CA GLU A 33 13.15 8.68 1.44
C GLU A 33 13.14 8.52 -0.09
N PRO A 34 14.28 8.71 -0.77
CA PRO A 34 14.34 8.56 -2.22
C PRO A 34 14.03 7.10 -2.60
N ASP A 35 13.47 6.92 -3.80
CA ASP A 35 13.11 5.60 -4.37
C ASP A 35 12.15 4.75 -3.50
N THR A 36 11.49 5.39 -2.54
CA THR A 36 10.49 4.79 -1.65
C THR A 36 9.13 5.40 -1.96
N PHE A 37 8.07 4.59 -1.89
CA PHE A 37 6.71 4.98 -2.24
C PHE A 37 5.75 4.58 -1.12
N LYS A 38 4.76 5.43 -0.86
CA LYS A 38 3.62 5.12 0.00
C LYS A 38 2.44 4.68 -0.85
N VAL A 39 1.90 3.52 -0.54
CA VAL A 39 0.65 2.99 -1.08
C VAL A 39 -0.41 3.13 0.02
N LEU A 40 -1.39 3.97 -0.20
CA LEU A 40 -2.49 4.24 0.72
C LEU A 40 -3.71 3.46 0.28
N PHE A 41 -4.22 2.61 1.16
CA PHE A 41 -5.44 1.85 0.98
C PHE A 41 -6.58 2.50 1.77
N SER A 42 -7.72 2.69 1.10
CA SER A 42 -8.95 3.19 1.72
C SER A 42 -10.13 2.36 1.24
N LEU A 43 -11.18 2.25 2.06
CA LEU A 43 -12.47 1.74 1.63
C LEU A 43 -13.44 2.91 1.46
N PRO A 44 -14.37 2.84 0.50
CA PRO A 44 -15.48 3.76 0.44
C PRO A 44 -16.39 3.52 1.67
N THR A 45 -16.25 4.35 2.70
CA THR A 45 -17.13 4.31 3.88
C THR A 45 -18.32 5.22 3.64
N ALA A 46 -19.47 4.65 3.26
CA ALA A 46 -20.73 5.38 3.08
C ALA A 46 -21.26 6.00 4.40
N GLU A 47 -20.85 5.47 5.56
CA GLU A 47 -21.42 5.86 6.87
C GLU A 47 -20.67 7.00 7.59
N ALA A 48 -19.43 7.34 7.20
CA ALA A 48 -18.66 8.39 7.85
C ALA A 48 -17.59 8.98 6.90
N PRO A 49 -17.88 10.04 6.13
CA PRO A 49 -16.89 10.70 5.28
C PRO A 49 -15.80 11.44 6.08
N GLU A 50 -16.04 11.73 7.36
CA GLU A 50 -15.18 12.60 8.19
C GLU A 50 -14.02 11.88 8.91
N SER A 51 -13.93 10.56 8.80
CA SER A 51 -12.81 9.79 9.38
C SER A 51 -12.30 8.76 8.38
N PRO A 52 -11.55 9.21 7.35
CA PRO A 52 -11.00 8.28 6.39
C PRO A 52 -9.93 7.44 7.08
N THR A 53 -10.29 6.19 7.39
CA THR A 53 -9.30 5.20 7.81
C THR A 53 -8.45 4.89 6.59
N PHE A 54 -7.13 5.04 6.74
CA PHE A 54 -6.19 4.67 5.70
C PHE A 54 -5.27 3.59 6.24
N VAL A 55 -4.97 2.57 5.44
CA VAL A 55 -3.84 1.68 5.70
C VAL A 55 -2.68 2.10 4.82
N VAL A 56 -1.52 2.34 5.41
CA VAL A 56 -0.32 2.78 4.68
C VAL A 56 0.68 1.65 4.56
N LEU A 57 1.11 1.39 3.33
CA LEU A 57 2.18 0.46 2.98
C LEU A 57 3.33 1.25 2.36
N THR A 58 4.48 1.22 3.01
CA THR A 58 5.70 1.89 2.50
C THR A 58 6.55 0.87 1.76
N ILE A 59 6.81 1.09 0.47
CA ILE A 59 7.51 0.15 -0.40
C ILE A 59 8.77 0.75 -0.99
N ALA A 60 9.80 -0.07 -1.10
CA ALA A 60 11.03 0.22 -1.81
C ALA A 60 11.31 -0.87 -2.83
N GLU A 61 11.96 -0.52 -3.94
CA GLU A 61 12.34 -1.48 -4.97
C GLU A 61 13.38 -2.47 -4.40
N GLY A 62 13.11 -3.76 -4.55
CA GLY A 62 14.01 -4.84 -4.16
C GLY A 62 14.88 -5.29 -5.33
N ALA A 63 15.55 -6.44 -5.17
CA ALA A 63 16.28 -7.05 -6.26
C ALA A 63 15.35 -7.41 -7.42
N HIS A 64 15.76 -7.07 -8.65
CA HIS A 64 15.02 -7.39 -9.87
C HIS A 64 15.13 -8.90 -10.15
N GLY A 65 14.00 -9.57 -10.37
CA GLY A 65 13.98 -10.96 -10.86
C GLY A 65 13.88 -10.99 -12.38
N GLU A 66 14.17 -12.12 -13.01
CA GLU A 66 13.91 -12.29 -14.45
C GLU A 66 12.40 -12.15 -14.72
N GLY A 67 12.00 -11.09 -15.44
CA GLY A 67 10.61 -10.85 -15.86
C GLY A 67 9.68 -10.22 -14.82
N GLU A 68 10.20 -9.82 -13.65
CA GLU A 68 9.39 -9.25 -12.57
C GLU A 68 10.12 -8.14 -11.81
N ARG A 69 9.40 -7.05 -11.50
CA ARG A 69 9.84 -6.04 -10.54
C ARG A 69 9.36 -6.42 -9.15
N SER A 70 10.32 -6.66 -8.26
CA SER A 70 10.05 -6.91 -6.85
C SER A 70 10.14 -5.62 -6.06
N PHE A 71 9.19 -5.43 -5.16
CA PHE A 71 9.24 -4.41 -4.12
C PHE A 71 9.13 -5.08 -2.75
N THR A 72 9.81 -4.51 -1.78
CA THR A 72 9.66 -4.88 -0.36
C THR A 72 8.91 -3.77 0.32
N GLY A 73 7.81 -4.13 0.97
CA GLY A 73 6.91 -3.21 1.64
C GLY A 73 6.82 -3.46 3.14
N PHE A 74 6.59 -2.41 3.92
CA PHE A 74 6.24 -2.49 5.33
C PHE A 74 4.89 -1.84 5.54
N LEU A 75 3.94 -2.61 6.07
CA LEU A 75 2.70 -2.03 6.56
C LEU A 75 2.99 -1.17 7.79
N GLU A 76 2.26 -0.07 7.91
CA GLU A 76 2.34 0.79 9.08
C GLU A 76 2.23 -0.02 10.37
N HIS A 77 3.09 0.30 11.33
CA HIS A 77 3.17 -0.36 12.63
C HIS A 77 3.46 -1.88 12.58
N GLN A 78 3.79 -2.44 11.41
CA GLN A 78 4.22 -3.83 11.27
C GLN A 78 5.72 -3.93 10.93
N LYS A 79 6.37 -4.96 11.47
CA LYS A 79 7.80 -5.22 11.27
C LYS A 79 8.09 -6.27 10.19
N TRP A 80 7.07 -7.01 9.77
CA TRP A 80 7.22 -8.08 8.80
C TRP A 80 7.13 -7.51 7.38
N PRO A 81 8.15 -7.73 6.54
CA PRO A 81 8.13 -7.24 5.17
C PRO A 81 7.10 -8.01 4.33
N LEU A 82 6.39 -7.30 3.48
CA LEU A 82 5.55 -7.84 2.41
C LEU A 82 6.31 -7.77 1.09
N LYS A 83 6.26 -8.84 0.32
CA LYS A 83 6.79 -8.84 -1.05
C LYS A 83 5.66 -8.44 -2.00
N ILE A 84 5.94 -7.48 -2.87
CA ILE A 84 5.05 -7.05 -3.93
C ILE A 84 5.74 -7.35 -5.25
N LEU A 85 5.04 -8.05 -6.13
CA LEU A 85 5.55 -8.43 -7.44
C LEU A 85 4.70 -7.75 -8.50
N ILE A 86 5.35 -7.00 -9.39
CA ILE A 86 4.73 -6.42 -10.58
C ILE A 86 5.36 -7.09 -11.79
N GLU A 87 4.55 -7.78 -12.58
CA GLU A 87 4.97 -8.40 -13.83
C GLU A 87 5.34 -7.34 -14.87
N ASP A 88 6.13 -7.69 -15.88
CA ASP A 88 6.51 -6.76 -16.97
C ASP A 88 5.31 -6.18 -17.73
N ASN A 89 4.18 -6.89 -17.75
CA ASN A 89 2.92 -6.41 -18.32
C ASN A 89 2.25 -5.31 -17.47
N GLY A 90 2.81 -4.99 -16.30
CA GLY A 90 2.32 -4.01 -15.34
C GLY A 90 1.23 -4.52 -14.41
N ARG A 91 0.99 -5.83 -14.32
CA ARG A 91 -0.01 -6.42 -13.43
C ARG A 91 0.61 -6.79 -12.09
N LEU A 92 -0.20 -6.61 -11.06
CA LEU A 92 0.13 -7.00 -9.70
C LEU A 92 -0.06 -8.52 -9.55
N LYS A 93 0.99 -9.23 -9.12
CA LYS A 93 0.99 -10.69 -8.95
C LYS A 93 0.79 -11.07 -7.49
N ASP A 94 -0.21 -11.92 -7.23
CA ASP A 94 -0.48 -12.55 -5.93
C ASP A 94 -0.45 -11.59 -4.72
N PHE A 95 -1.05 -10.41 -4.84
CA PHE A 95 -1.02 -9.42 -3.76
C PHE A 95 -1.71 -9.95 -2.49
N PRO A 96 -1.04 -9.91 -1.32
CA PRO A 96 -1.58 -10.45 -0.08
C PRO A 96 -2.58 -9.47 0.56
N GLU A 97 -3.75 -9.31 -0.06
CA GLU A 97 -4.80 -8.38 0.37
C GLU A 97 -5.23 -8.60 1.84
N ARG A 98 -5.20 -9.85 2.32
CA ARG A 98 -5.48 -10.21 3.72
C ARG A 98 -4.61 -9.46 4.75
N CYS A 99 -3.39 -9.09 4.39
CA CYS A 99 -2.54 -8.29 5.28
C CYS A 99 -3.10 -6.88 5.47
N ILE A 100 -3.72 -6.31 4.43
CA ILE A 100 -4.40 -5.01 4.49
C ILE A 100 -5.69 -5.15 5.31
N ASP A 101 -6.43 -6.25 5.16
CA ASP A 101 -7.65 -6.53 5.94
C ASP A 101 -7.37 -6.50 7.45
N ILE A 102 -6.33 -7.20 7.90
CA ILE A 102 -5.95 -7.27 9.31
C ILE A 102 -5.55 -5.88 9.83
N ALA A 103 -4.76 -5.12 9.06
CA ALA A 103 -4.35 -3.76 9.44
C ALA A 103 -5.56 -2.82 9.52
N TRP A 104 -6.51 -2.97 8.60
CA TRP A 104 -7.76 -2.22 8.57
C TRP A 104 -8.63 -2.50 9.80
N GLU A 105 -8.86 -3.78 10.11
CA GLU A 105 -9.63 -4.22 11.28
C GLU A 105 -9.01 -3.70 12.59
N HIS A 106 -7.68 -3.77 12.72
CA HIS A 106 -6.98 -3.20 13.87
C HIS A 106 -7.23 -1.69 14.02
N LYS A 107 -7.18 -0.92 12.91
CA LYS A 107 -7.48 0.52 12.95
C LYS A 107 -8.93 0.80 13.33
N GLN A 108 -9.88 0.01 12.82
CA GLN A 108 -11.29 0.13 13.21
C GLN A 108 -11.54 -0.23 14.67
N TYR A 109 -10.80 -1.19 15.22
CA TYR A 109 -10.91 -1.54 16.64
C TYR A 109 -10.38 -0.41 17.53
N VAL A 110 -9.19 0.10 17.23
CA VAL A 110 -8.57 1.19 18.01
C VAL A 110 -9.40 2.47 17.95
N SER A 111 -9.97 2.82 16.79
CA SER A 111 -10.82 4.01 16.68
C SER A 111 -12.13 3.91 17.46
N ARG A 112 -12.58 2.69 17.78
CA ARG A 112 -13.78 2.41 18.58
C ARG A 112 -13.49 2.19 20.06
N ALA A 113 -12.22 1.99 20.44
CA ALA A 113 -11.84 1.80 21.83
C ALA A 113 -11.95 3.14 22.58
N PRO A 114 -12.72 3.22 23.69
CA PRO A 114 -12.77 4.44 24.47
C PRO A 114 -11.38 4.73 25.04
N LEU A 115 -10.90 5.97 24.82
CA LEU A 115 -9.59 6.42 25.28
C LEU A 115 -9.46 6.49 26.82
N TRP A 116 -10.55 6.24 27.55
CA TRP A 116 -10.63 6.25 29.01
C TRP A 116 -11.48 5.06 29.47
N GLN A 117 -10.88 4.13 30.22
CA GLN A 117 -11.66 3.20 31.06
C GLN A 117 -12.05 3.96 32.33
N GLN A 118 -13.36 4.00 32.62
CA GLN A 118 -13.89 4.53 33.88
C GLN A 118 -13.57 3.59 35.05
#